data_AF-A0A838CXE7-F1
#
_entry.id   AF-A0A838CXE7-F1
#
_cell.length_a   1.000
_cell.length_b   1.000
_cell.length_c   1.000
_cell.angle_alpha   90.00
_cell.angle_beta   90.00
_cell.angle_gamma   90.00
#
_symmetry.space_group_name_H-M   'P 1'
#
loop_
_entity.id
_entity.type
_entity.pdbx_description
1 polymer ?
#
loop_
_entity_poly.entity_id
_entity_poly.type
_entity_poly.pdbx_seq_one_letter_code
_entity_poly.pdbx_strand_id
1 'polypeptide(L)'
;MNKKVEEEQRGVVSWILIVSVFIPVIGELFGLLVWYAAEKWGTNDMMEDYDEYVTYKPMMLEQLRYEAEASHEILPFSEAFTDQGNRHRKDMIMRLINSDITDKGRYLELGLSNADSETVHYAATTMNLLTDKHEKEVQLSKRGHEPSNPATLEPLLFAYERYLKSGLLQGASLSRLQNEYRTLMEGEIDAGLDQPWLLQRLGESYLFHGYPQKGIATLEALIERYPSQSEGYLCLLRYYYQEKDWHHIRSVLSSMKERVPEENIPKNQRFVVQHMGGGREQ
;
A
#
# COMPACT_ATOMS: atom_id res chain seq x y z
N MET A 1 -42.26 47.91 -44.13
CA MET A 1 -40.99 47.20 -43.86
C MET A 1 -41.00 46.44 -42.52
N ASN A 2 -42.17 46.06 -41.98
CA ASN A 2 -42.30 45.45 -40.63
C ASN A 2 -42.66 43.95 -40.61
N LYS A 3 -43.05 43.33 -41.74
CA LYS A 3 -43.45 41.91 -41.75
C LYS A 3 -42.29 40.92 -41.86
N LYS A 4 -41.15 41.32 -42.46
CA LYS A 4 -40.00 40.41 -42.65
C LYS A 4 -39.16 40.18 -41.39
N VAL A 5 -39.11 41.17 -40.49
CA VAL A 5 -38.36 41.06 -39.21
C VAL A 5 -39.08 40.13 -38.22
N GLU A 6 -40.41 40.03 -38.32
CA GLU A 6 -41.24 39.21 -37.42
C GLU A 6 -41.18 37.71 -37.73
N GLU A 7 -40.98 37.33 -39.01
CA GLU A 7 -40.82 35.93 -39.43
C GLU A 7 -39.45 35.36 -39.06
N GLU A 8 -38.38 36.16 -39.17
CA GLU A 8 -37.01 35.73 -38.88
C GLU A 8 -36.80 35.48 -37.36
N GLN A 9 -37.39 36.32 -36.51
CA GLN A 9 -37.36 36.13 -35.05
C GLN A 9 -38.17 34.91 -34.60
N ARG A 10 -39.29 34.60 -35.28
CA ARG A 10 -40.05 33.36 -35.01
C ARG A 10 -39.23 32.10 -35.35
N GLY A 11 -38.43 32.15 -36.41
CA GLY A 11 -37.52 31.06 -36.77
C GLY A 11 -36.46 30.80 -35.71
N VAL A 12 -35.83 31.86 -35.20
CA VAL A 12 -34.80 31.77 -34.15
C VAL A 12 -35.38 31.25 -32.83
N VAL A 13 -36.54 31.75 -32.39
CA VAL A 13 -37.19 31.28 -31.16
C VAL A 13 -37.64 29.83 -31.29
N SER A 14 -38.16 29.43 -32.46
CA SER A 14 -38.53 28.03 -32.71
C SER A 14 -37.31 27.11 -32.69
N TRP A 15 -36.17 27.57 -33.24
CA TRP A 15 -34.92 26.81 -33.20
C TRP A 15 -34.37 26.66 -31.78
N ILE A 16 -34.39 27.72 -30.98
CA ILE A 16 -33.98 27.68 -29.57
C ILE A 16 -34.87 26.72 -28.77
N LEU A 17 -36.18 26.74 -28.98
CA LEU A 17 -37.10 25.81 -28.30
C LEU A 17 -36.84 24.35 -28.68
N ILE A 18 -36.61 24.07 -29.97
CA ILE A 18 -36.28 22.72 -30.43
C ILE A 18 -34.97 22.25 -29.78
N VAL A 19 -33.89 23.04 -29.87
CA VAL A 19 -32.60 22.68 -29.26
C VAL A 19 -32.72 22.49 -27.75
N SER A 20 -33.46 23.37 -27.07
CA SER A 20 -33.61 23.30 -25.61
C SER A 20 -34.41 22.09 -25.13
N VAL A 21 -35.31 21.55 -25.95
CA VAL A 21 -36.06 20.32 -25.64
C VAL A 21 -35.20 19.07 -25.85
N PHE A 22 -34.27 19.08 -26.81
CA PHE A 22 -33.43 17.92 -27.12
C PHE A 22 -32.17 17.81 -26.25
N ILE A 23 -31.66 18.90 -25.68
CA ILE A 23 -30.48 18.89 -24.79
C ILE A 23 -30.63 17.91 -23.60
N PRO A 24 -31.75 17.90 -22.84
CA PRO A 24 -31.92 16.97 -21.72
C PRO A 24 -31.94 15.50 -22.17
N VAL A 25 -32.57 15.23 -23.32
CA VAL A 25 -32.73 13.86 -23.85
C VAL A 25 -31.40 13.31 -24.34
N ILE A 26 -30.58 14.13 -25.00
CA ILE A 26 -29.24 13.74 -25.43
C ILE A 26 -28.34 13.47 -24.22
N GLY A 27 -28.45 14.28 -23.16
CA GLY A 27 -27.71 14.09 -21.92
C GLY A 27 -28.03 12.76 -21.23
N GLU A 28 -29.31 12.41 -21.11
CA GLU A 28 -29.71 11.11 -20.54
C GLU A 28 -29.27 9.93 -21.41
N LEU A 29 -29.42 10.03 -22.74
CA LEU A 29 -28.94 8.98 -23.65
C LEU A 29 -27.43 8.78 -23.52
N PHE A 30 -26.66 9.86 -23.39
CA PHE A 30 -25.22 9.78 -23.17
C PHE A 30 -24.89 9.14 -21.81
N GLY A 31 -25.63 9.49 -20.76
CA GLY A 31 -25.50 8.88 -19.43
C GLY A 31 -25.77 7.38 -19.44
N LEU A 32 -26.82 6.93 -20.14
CA LEU A 32 -27.13 5.51 -20.31
C LEU A 32 -26.07 4.78 -21.13
N LEU A 33 -25.53 5.42 -22.17
CA LEU A 33 -24.45 4.87 -22.99
C LEU A 33 -23.16 4.71 -22.17
N VAL A 34 -22.83 5.70 -21.33
CA VAL A 34 -21.71 5.65 -20.38
C VAL A 34 -21.92 4.56 -19.33
N TRP A 35 -23.11 4.46 -18.74
CA TRP A 35 -23.43 3.41 -17.77
C TRP A 35 -23.31 2.01 -18.39
N TYR A 36 -23.85 1.81 -19.59
CA TYR A 36 -23.74 0.55 -20.33
C TYR A 36 -22.30 0.23 -20.74
N ALA A 37 -21.53 1.23 -21.16
CA ALA A 37 -20.11 1.06 -21.49
C ALA A 37 -19.26 0.76 -20.23
N ALA A 38 -19.56 1.40 -19.10
CA ALA A 38 -18.92 1.13 -17.82
C ALA A 38 -19.21 -0.30 -17.34
N GLU A 39 -20.46 -0.75 -17.43
CA GLU A 39 -20.84 -2.11 -17.02
C GLU A 39 -20.24 -3.19 -17.94
N LYS A 40 -19.98 -2.87 -19.21
CA LYS A 40 -19.44 -3.83 -20.19
C LYS A 40 -17.92 -3.80 -20.32
N TRP A 41 -17.25 -2.67 -20.03
CA TRP A 41 -15.82 -2.46 -20.26
C TRP A 41 -15.03 -1.81 -19.11
N GLY A 42 -15.66 -1.39 -18.00
CA GLY A 42 -15.02 -0.48 -17.04
C GLY A 42 -15.26 -0.83 -15.58
N THR A 43 -14.53 -1.82 -15.05
CA THR A 43 -14.31 -1.91 -13.59
C THR A 43 -13.03 -2.68 -13.25
N ASN A 44 -11.88 -2.20 -13.72
CA ASN A 44 -10.62 -2.58 -13.08
C ASN A 44 -9.61 -1.43 -13.06
N ASP A 45 -9.49 -0.65 -14.14
CA ASP A 45 -8.35 0.27 -14.27
C ASP A 45 -8.60 1.74 -13.88
N MET A 46 -9.83 2.27 -13.99
CA MET A 46 -10.11 3.71 -13.73
C MET A 46 -10.66 4.03 -12.34
N MET A 47 -11.12 3.04 -11.59
CA MET A 47 -11.60 3.25 -10.21
C MET A 47 -10.44 3.25 -9.20
N GLU A 48 -9.37 2.50 -9.49
CA GLU A 48 -8.17 2.40 -8.64
C GLU A 48 -7.45 3.76 -8.51
N ASP A 49 -7.48 4.57 -9.57
CA ASP A 49 -6.81 5.89 -9.64
C ASP A 49 -7.51 7.00 -8.81
N TYR A 50 -8.78 6.80 -8.41
CA TYR A 50 -9.55 7.77 -7.62
C TYR A 50 -9.63 7.42 -6.12
N ASP A 51 -9.67 6.13 -5.76
CA ASP A 51 -9.69 5.70 -4.35
C ASP A 51 -8.33 5.85 -3.65
N GLU A 52 -7.25 6.00 -4.42
CA GLU A 52 -5.90 6.21 -3.90
C GLU A 52 -5.69 7.57 -3.19
N TYR A 53 -6.59 8.54 -3.39
CA TYR A 53 -6.46 9.86 -2.78
C TYR A 53 -6.87 9.94 -1.29
N VAL A 54 -7.46 8.89 -0.71
CA VAL A 54 -8.16 9.02 0.59
C VAL A 54 -7.45 8.36 1.78
N THR A 55 -6.33 7.65 1.57
CA THR A 55 -5.54 7.11 2.70
C THR A 55 -4.24 7.88 2.94
N TYR A 56 -4.28 9.21 2.77
CA TYR A 56 -3.27 10.06 3.40
C TYR A 56 -3.56 10.09 4.90
N LYS A 57 -2.90 9.23 5.69
CA LYS A 57 -2.81 9.46 7.14
C LYS A 57 -1.97 10.73 7.29
N PRO A 58 -2.54 11.88 7.70
CA PRO A 58 -1.75 13.09 7.87
C PRO A 58 -0.66 12.78 8.89
N MET A 59 0.59 12.95 8.47
CA MET A 59 1.73 12.67 9.31
C MET A 59 1.73 13.67 10.49
N MET A 60 1.61 13.16 11.71
CA MET A 60 1.58 14.00 12.91
C MET A 60 3.02 14.37 13.30
N LEU A 61 3.54 15.46 12.71
CA LEU A 61 4.93 15.92 12.89
C LEU A 61 5.36 16.05 14.36
N GLU A 62 4.43 16.40 15.25
CA GLU A 62 4.72 16.52 16.69
C GLU A 62 4.99 15.17 17.37
N GLN A 63 4.25 14.12 17.00
CA GLN A 63 4.50 12.76 17.50
C GLN A 63 5.84 12.24 16.99
N LEU A 64 6.17 12.54 15.73
CA LEU A 64 7.46 12.16 15.15
C LEU A 64 8.64 12.84 15.82
N ARG A 65 8.49 14.13 16.15
CA ARG A 65 9.53 14.85 16.88
C ARG A 65 9.76 14.23 18.25
N TYR A 66 8.68 13.88 18.96
CA TYR A 66 8.78 13.18 20.25
C TYR A 66 9.45 11.80 20.14
N GLU A 67 9.08 11.01 19.12
CA GLU A 67 9.70 9.69 18.85
C GLU A 67 11.19 9.82 18.52
N ALA A 68 11.56 10.81 17.71
CA ALA A 68 12.94 11.09 17.36
C ALA A 68 13.77 11.54 18.58
N GLU A 69 13.22 12.42 19.42
CA GLU A 69 13.85 12.89 20.66
C GLU A 69 14.05 11.74 21.69
N ALA A 70 13.13 10.79 21.75
CA ALA A 70 13.19 9.66 22.67
C ALA A 70 14.13 8.52 22.21
N SER A 71 14.52 8.49 20.93
CA SER A 71 15.30 7.40 20.35
C SER A 71 16.79 7.72 20.31
N HIS A 72 17.61 6.92 20.99
CA HIS A 72 19.07 7.05 20.95
C HIS A 72 19.67 6.86 19.55
N GLU A 73 19.00 6.11 18.66
CA GLU A 73 19.48 5.88 17.31
C GLU A 73 19.12 7.05 16.38
N ILE A 74 17.96 7.68 16.58
CA ILE A 74 17.43 8.73 15.70
C ILE A 74 17.86 10.12 16.16
N LEU A 75 17.97 10.34 17.47
CA LEU A 75 18.28 11.63 18.10
C LEU A 75 19.49 12.35 17.47
N PRO A 76 20.64 11.68 17.21
CA PRO A 76 21.77 12.35 16.56
C PRO A 76 21.40 12.95 15.20
N PHE A 77 20.56 12.25 14.43
CA PHE A 77 20.13 12.71 13.11
C PHE A 77 19.14 13.87 13.18
N SER A 78 18.17 13.83 14.11
CA SER A 78 17.22 14.93 14.29
C SER A 78 17.90 16.21 14.77
N GLU A 79 18.86 16.12 15.69
CA GLU A 79 19.60 17.29 16.19
C GLU A 79 20.45 17.94 15.09
N ALA A 80 21.01 17.12 14.19
CA ALA A 80 21.81 17.59 13.07
C ALA A 80 21.03 18.42 12.05
N PHE A 81 19.73 18.16 11.92
CA PHE A 81 18.82 18.96 11.10
C PHE A 81 18.42 20.28 11.79
N THR A 82 18.71 20.47 13.07
CA THR A 82 18.37 21.69 13.81
C THR A 82 19.56 22.61 14.10
N ASP A 83 20.80 22.11 14.04
CA ASP A 83 22.00 22.91 14.34
C ASP A 83 22.61 23.59 13.09
N GLN A 84 22.58 24.92 13.08
CA GLN A 84 23.10 25.79 12.02
C GLN A 84 24.63 25.72 11.86
N GLY A 85 25.37 25.11 12.80
CA GLY A 85 26.84 25.08 12.79
C GLY A 85 27.51 23.78 12.34
N ASN A 86 26.75 22.72 12.01
CA ASN A 86 27.32 21.38 11.98
C ASN A 86 28.23 21.12 10.75
N ARG A 87 29.56 21.10 10.96
CA ARG A 87 30.57 20.76 9.94
C ARG A 87 30.58 19.28 9.54
N HIS A 88 29.78 18.42 10.19
CA HIS A 88 29.77 16.97 10.01
C HIS A 88 28.53 16.43 9.27
N ARG A 89 27.71 17.28 8.64
CA ARG A 89 26.47 16.87 7.94
C ARG A 89 26.66 15.72 6.93
N LYS A 90 27.74 15.73 6.15
CA LYS A 90 28.06 14.62 5.22
C LYS A 90 28.29 13.29 5.93
N ASP A 91 28.99 13.30 7.07
CA ASP A 91 29.21 12.11 7.89
C ASP A 91 27.88 11.59 8.45
N MET A 92 26.97 12.50 8.82
CA MET A 92 25.65 12.15 9.32
C MET A 92 24.74 11.55 8.25
N ILE A 93 24.75 12.10 7.04
CA ILE A 93 24.05 11.51 5.89
C ILE A 93 24.59 10.10 5.63
N MET A 94 25.91 9.92 5.63
CA MET A 94 26.52 8.60 5.45
C MET A 94 26.16 7.62 6.57
N ARG A 95 26.10 8.09 7.82
CA ARG A 95 25.65 7.27 8.96
C ARG A 95 24.19 6.87 8.82
N LEU A 96 23.29 7.78 8.42
CA LEU A 96 21.88 7.48 8.20
C LEU A 96 21.69 6.50 7.04
N ILE A 97 22.47 6.66 5.96
CA ILE A 97 22.43 5.74 4.82
C ILE A 97 22.82 4.31 5.21
N ASN A 98 23.74 4.19 6.17
CA ASN A 98 24.32 2.93 6.61
C ASN A 98 23.76 2.41 7.94
N SER A 99 22.83 3.12 8.58
CA SER A 99 22.17 2.65 9.81
C SER A 99 21.09 1.62 9.51
N ASP A 100 20.67 0.90 10.55
CA ASP A 100 19.59 -0.10 10.47
C ASP A 100 18.20 0.51 10.78
N ILE A 101 18.12 1.83 10.93
CA ILE A 101 16.88 2.57 11.10
C ILE A 101 15.89 2.17 9.99
N THR A 102 14.73 1.67 10.39
CA THR A 102 13.61 1.46 9.47
C THR A 102 12.84 2.78 9.32
N ASP A 103 12.17 2.97 8.19
CA ASP A 103 11.30 4.14 7.96
C ASP A 103 12.06 5.48 8.00
N LYS A 104 13.25 5.52 7.40
CA LYS A 104 14.12 6.70 7.32
C LYS A 104 13.43 7.90 6.66
N GLY A 105 12.55 7.66 5.69
CA GLY A 105 11.81 8.71 5.00
C GLY A 105 10.94 9.54 5.94
N ARG A 106 10.25 8.88 6.88
CA ARG A 106 9.41 9.55 7.90
C ARG A 106 10.22 10.53 8.76
N TYR A 107 11.47 10.22 9.08
CA TYR A 107 12.35 11.15 9.82
C TYR A 107 12.92 12.26 8.95
N LEU A 108 13.16 12.00 7.67
CA LEU A 108 13.62 13.02 6.72
C LEU A 108 12.55 14.08 6.45
N GLU A 109 11.26 13.75 6.61
CA GLU A 109 10.17 14.73 6.54
C GLU A 109 10.26 15.82 7.63
N LEU A 110 10.84 15.51 8.80
CA LEU A 110 11.15 16.53 9.82
C LEU A 110 12.17 17.55 9.30
N GLY A 111 13.14 17.11 8.51
CA GLY A 111 14.10 17.98 7.86
C GLY A 111 13.49 18.80 6.72
N LEU A 112 12.56 18.22 5.95
CA LEU A 112 11.87 18.91 4.86
C LEU A 112 10.89 19.99 5.35
N SER A 113 10.37 19.85 6.57
CA SER A 113 9.48 20.83 7.21
C SER A 113 10.22 21.88 8.06
N ASN A 114 11.56 21.90 8.01
CA ASN A 114 12.37 22.84 8.77
C ASN A 114 12.36 24.25 8.16
N ALA A 115 12.53 25.28 9.00
CA ALA A 115 12.63 26.67 8.55
C ALA A 115 14.00 27.00 7.92
N ASP A 116 15.05 26.25 8.25
CA ASP A 116 16.39 26.42 7.68
C ASP A 116 16.50 25.77 6.29
N SER A 117 16.79 26.59 5.28
CA SER A 117 16.92 26.14 3.88
C SER A 117 18.06 25.13 3.68
N GLU A 118 19.11 25.19 4.49
CA GLU A 118 20.24 24.26 4.38
C GLU A 118 19.84 22.87 4.89
N THR A 119 19.13 22.80 6.02
CA THR A 119 18.49 21.57 6.51
C THR A 119 17.54 20.96 5.49
N VAL A 120 16.65 21.75 4.91
CA VAL A 120 15.72 21.28 3.87
C VAL A 120 16.49 20.69 2.68
N HIS A 121 17.55 21.37 2.23
CA HIS A 121 18.40 20.87 1.14
C HIS A 121 19.05 19.52 1.45
N TYR A 122 19.58 19.35 2.66
CA TYR A 122 20.21 18.08 3.05
C TYR A 122 19.20 16.95 3.23
N ALA A 123 18.04 17.23 3.80
CA ALA A 123 16.97 16.25 3.92
C ALA A 123 16.51 15.77 2.53
N ALA A 124 16.27 16.70 1.60
CA ALA A 124 15.91 16.39 0.22
C ALA A 124 17.00 15.59 -0.50
N THR A 125 18.27 16.01 -0.37
CA THR A 125 19.41 15.30 -0.99
C THR A 125 19.56 13.89 -0.46
N THR A 126 19.37 13.70 0.85
CA THR A 126 19.44 12.37 1.49
C THR A 126 18.28 11.48 1.07
N MET A 127 17.08 12.04 0.99
CA MET A 127 15.88 11.33 0.53
C MET A 127 16.06 10.84 -0.92
N ASN A 128 16.56 11.69 -1.81
CA ASN A 128 16.87 11.32 -3.19
C ASN A 128 17.93 10.21 -3.26
N LEU A 129 19.03 10.35 -2.52
CA LEU A 129 20.10 9.34 -2.51
C LEU A 129 19.64 7.98 -1.97
N LEU A 130 18.79 7.96 -0.94
CA LEU A 130 18.20 6.72 -0.43
C LEU A 130 17.20 6.12 -1.42
N THR A 131 16.40 6.95 -2.08
CA THR A 131 15.47 6.55 -3.14
C THR A 131 16.24 5.86 -4.27
N ASP A 132 17.28 6.51 -4.80
CA ASP A 132 18.16 5.96 -5.84
C ASP A 132 18.80 4.63 -5.41
N LYS A 133 19.23 4.53 -4.15
CA LYS A 133 19.81 3.30 -3.59
C LYS A 133 18.80 2.15 -3.61
N HIS A 134 17.57 2.39 -3.17
CA HIS A 134 16.52 1.37 -3.17
C HIS A 134 16.05 1.01 -4.57
N GLU A 135 15.87 1.99 -5.46
CA GLU A 135 15.55 1.73 -6.88
C GLU A 135 16.62 0.86 -7.53
N LYS A 136 17.90 1.17 -7.30
CA LYS A 136 19.01 0.37 -7.81
C LYS A 136 19.03 -1.05 -7.24
N GLU A 137 18.73 -1.21 -5.96
CA GLU A 137 18.62 -2.53 -5.31
C GLU A 137 17.53 -3.37 -5.98
N VAL A 138 16.32 -2.82 -6.13
CA VAL A 138 15.21 -3.48 -6.83
C VAL A 138 15.59 -3.80 -8.27
N GLN A 139 16.19 -2.87 -9.01
CA GLN A 139 16.61 -3.10 -10.39
C GLN A 139 17.67 -4.20 -10.52
N LEU A 140 18.64 -4.26 -9.61
CA LEU A 140 19.67 -5.30 -9.62
C LEU A 140 19.07 -6.68 -9.32
N SER A 141 18.19 -6.77 -8.31
CA SER A 141 17.47 -8.01 -8.00
C SER A 141 16.57 -8.45 -9.15
N LYS A 142 15.89 -7.51 -9.84
CA LYS A 142 15.09 -7.82 -11.05
C LYS A 142 15.93 -8.42 -12.16
N ARG A 143 17.13 -7.88 -12.42
CA ARG A 143 18.02 -8.41 -13.46
C ARG A 143 18.55 -9.81 -13.14
N GLY A 144 18.65 -10.14 -11.85
CA GLY A 144 19.05 -11.46 -11.39
C GLY A 144 17.89 -12.43 -11.19
N HIS A 145 16.65 -11.99 -11.40
CA HIS A 145 15.48 -12.83 -11.20
C HIS A 145 15.20 -13.71 -12.42
N GLU A 146 15.00 -14.99 -12.15
CA GLU A 146 14.55 -15.99 -13.11
C GLU A 146 13.11 -16.38 -12.78
N PRO A 147 12.18 -16.37 -13.76
CA PRO A 147 10.79 -16.73 -13.52
C PRO A 147 10.66 -18.13 -12.92
N SER A 148 9.75 -18.27 -11.96
CA SER A 148 9.48 -19.53 -11.24
C SER A 148 10.68 -20.09 -10.46
N ASN A 149 11.72 -19.27 -10.20
CA ASN A 149 12.87 -19.66 -9.40
C ASN A 149 12.83 -18.99 -8.01
N PRO A 150 12.39 -19.71 -6.96
CA PRO A 150 12.20 -19.13 -5.63
C PRO A 150 13.48 -18.54 -5.01
N ALA A 151 14.66 -19.09 -5.34
CA ALA A 151 15.93 -18.59 -4.82
C ALA A 151 16.29 -17.18 -5.33
N THR A 152 15.77 -16.81 -6.50
CA THR A 152 15.97 -15.47 -7.09
C THR A 152 14.81 -14.52 -6.79
N LEU A 153 13.60 -15.06 -6.63
CA LEU A 153 12.41 -14.29 -6.29
C LEU A 153 12.47 -13.74 -4.87
N GLU A 154 12.88 -14.55 -3.90
CA GLU A 154 12.88 -14.11 -2.49
C GLU A 154 13.75 -12.86 -2.24
N PRO A 155 15.00 -12.76 -2.73
CA PRO A 155 15.79 -11.52 -2.66
C PRO A 155 15.14 -10.33 -3.36
N LEU A 156 14.43 -10.55 -4.47
CA LEU A 156 13.71 -9.50 -5.17
C LEU A 156 12.54 -8.97 -4.34
N LEU A 157 11.71 -9.87 -3.78
CA LEU A 157 10.63 -9.47 -2.89
C LEU A 157 11.14 -8.74 -1.65
N PHE A 158 12.28 -9.16 -1.09
CA PHE A 158 12.90 -8.43 0.02
C PHE A 158 13.35 -7.02 -0.38
N ALA A 159 13.91 -6.83 -1.58
CA ALA A 159 14.27 -5.49 -2.07
C ALA A 159 13.04 -4.58 -2.17
N TYR A 160 11.92 -5.11 -2.69
CA TYR A 160 10.65 -4.39 -2.73
C TYR A 160 10.15 -4.03 -1.33
N GLU A 161 10.08 -5.01 -0.43
CA GLU A 161 9.58 -4.80 0.94
C GLU A 161 10.42 -3.77 1.70
N ARG A 162 11.75 -3.81 1.57
CA ARG A 162 12.63 -2.81 2.16
C ARG A 162 12.35 -1.42 1.63
N TYR A 163 12.10 -1.28 0.33
CA TYR A 163 11.78 0.01 -0.27
C TYR A 163 10.39 0.50 0.18
N LEU A 164 9.38 -0.36 0.19
CA LEU A 164 8.03 -0.05 0.67
C LEU A 164 8.02 0.37 2.15
N LYS A 165 8.84 -0.27 3.00
CA LYS A 165 9.00 0.04 4.43
C LYS A 165 9.96 1.21 4.72
N SER A 166 10.56 1.80 3.70
CA SER A 166 11.57 2.86 3.88
C SER A 166 10.97 4.22 4.25
N GLY A 167 9.67 4.43 4.00
CA GLY A 167 9.00 5.72 4.17
C GLY A 167 9.36 6.77 3.10
N LEU A 168 10.13 6.39 2.07
CA LEU A 168 10.63 7.33 1.06
C LEU A 168 9.63 7.63 -0.06
N LEU A 169 8.61 6.81 -0.21
CA LEU A 169 7.62 6.90 -1.27
C LEU A 169 6.27 7.38 -0.74
N GLN A 170 5.60 8.22 -1.51
CA GLN A 170 4.26 8.73 -1.22
C GLN A 170 3.42 8.81 -2.50
N GLY A 171 2.10 8.79 -2.35
CA GLY A 171 1.13 8.91 -3.44
C GLY A 171 1.40 7.92 -4.58
N ALA A 172 1.28 8.40 -5.82
CA ALA A 172 1.39 7.58 -7.02
C ALA A 172 2.68 6.74 -7.11
N SER A 173 3.82 7.23 -6.62
CA SER A 173 5.08 6.46 -6.65
C SER A 173 5.05 5.26 -5.71
N LEU A 174 4.41 5.40 -4.54
CA LEU A 174 4.23 4.31 -3.59
C LEU A 174 3.30 3.24 -4.18
N SER A 175 2.16 3.66 -4.70
CA SER A 175 1.14 2.74 -5.20
C SER A 175 1.58 2.02 -6.46
N ARG A 176 2.32 2.71 -7.34
CA ARG A 176 2.98 2.05 -8.48
C ARG A 176 3.92 0.93 -8.02
N LEU A 177 4.75 1.16 -7.00
CA LEU A 177 5.67 0.14 -6.49
C LEU A 177 4.92 -1.01 -5.81
N GLN A 178 3.85 -0.71 -5.06
CA GLN A 178 2.98 -1.71 -4.45
C GLN A 178 2.30 -2.60 -5.50
N ASN A 179 1.80 -1.98 -6.57
CA ASN A 179 1.18 -2.72 -7.66
C ASN A 179 2.19 -3.60 -8.37
N GLU A 180 3.38 -3.07 -8.68
CA GLU A 180 4.45 -3.87 -9.31
C GLU A 180 4.87 -5.06 -8.43
N TYR A 181 5.00 -4.84 -7.12
CA TYR A 181 5.30 -5.90 -6.14
C TYR A 181 4.22 -6.99 -6.12
N ARG A 182 2.94 -6.60 -6.14
CA ARG A 182 1.80 -7.53 -6.18
C ARG A 182 1.74 -8.31 -7.49
N THR A 183 1.81 -7.63 -8.63
CA THR A 183 1.75 -8.25 -9.96
C THR A 183 2.91 -9.22 -10.18
N LEU A 184 4.09 -8.92 -9.63
CA LEU A 184 5.21 -9.88 -9.63
C LEU A 184 4.83 -11.17 -8.90
N MET A 185 4.27 -11.08 -7.69
CA MET A 185 3.87 -12.26 -6.93
C MET A 185 2.74 -13.05 -7.61
N GLU A 186 1.74 -12.35 -8.15
CA GLU A 186 0.64 -12.95 -8.93
C GLU A 186 1.20 -13.72 -10.14
N GLY A 187 2.08 -13.10 -10.92
CA GLY A 187 2.68 -13.72 -12.10
C GLY A 187 3.53 -14.96 -11.78
N GLU A 188 4.24 -14.97 -10.66
CA GLU A 188 5.03 -16.13 -10.23
C GLU A 188 4.13 -17.30 -9.79
N ILE A 189 3.03 -17.01 -9.09
CA ILE A 189 2.03 -18.03 -8.72
C ILE A 189 1.34 -18.58 -9.97
N ASP A 190 0.96 -17.72 -10.92
CA ASP A 190 0.33 -18.12 -12.18
C ASP A 190 1.27 -18.96 -13.07
N ALA A 191 2.58 -18.71 -12.98
CA ALA A 191 3.62 -19.53 -13.61
C ALA A 191 3.84 -20.89 -12.90
N GLY A 192 3.14 -21.14 -11.79
CA GLY A 192 3.15 -22.41 -11.08
C GLY A 192 4.08 -22.46 -9.87
N LEU A 193 4.65 -21.33 -9.44
CA LEU A 193 5.48 -21.30 -8.23
C LEU A 193 4.60 -21.42 -6.99
N ASP A 194 4.57 -22.63 -6.41
CA ASP A 194 3.83 -22.93 -5.19
C ASP A 194 4.77 -22.92 -3.99
N GLN A 195 4.83 -21.78 -3.30
CA GLN A 195 5.63 -21.58 -2.09
C GLN A 195 4.77 -20.97 -0.98
N PRO A 196 4.82 -21.52 0.25
CA PRO A 196 3.99 -21.02 1.35
C PRO A 196 4.24 -19.55 1.68
N TRP A 197 5.52 -19.15 1.71
CA TRP A 197 5.93 -17.78 2.00
C TRP A 197 5.48 -16.79 0.93
N LEU A 198 5.30 -17.23 -0.33
CA LEU A 198 4.84 -16.39 -1.42
C LEU A 198 3.34 -16.12 -1.29
N LEU A 199 2.54 -17.17 -1.05
CA LEU A 199 1.11 -17.05 -0.79
C LEU A 199 0.84 -16.22 0.47
N GLN A 200 1.65 -16.39 1.52
CA GLN A 200 1.55 -15.57 2.73
C GLN A 200 1.77 -14.09 2.41
N ARG A 201 2.87 -13.74 1.73
CA ARG A 201 3.20 -12.34 1.39
C ARG A 201 2.13 -11.71 0.50
N LEU A 202 1.62 -12.44 -0.49
CA LEU A 202 0.55 -11.96 -1.35
C LEU A 202 -0.76 -11.74 -0.57
N GLY A 203 -1.14 -12.69 0.28
CA GLY A 203 -2.32 -12.59 1.13
C GLY A 203 -2.26 -11.40 2.08
N GLU A 204 -1.13 -11.22 2.77
CA GLU A 204 -0.89 -10.06 3.64
C GLU A 204 -0.92 -8.74 2.86
N SER A 205 -0.32 -8.71 1.66
CA SER A 205 -0.36 -7.55 0.76
C SER A 205 -1.80 -7.16 0.40
N TYR A 206 -2.64 -8.11 -0.04
CA TYR A 206 -4.04 -7.82 -0.33
C TYR A 206 -4.82 -7.29 0.88
N LEU A 207 -4.66 -7.91 2.04
CA LEU A 207 -5.33 -7.47 3.26
C LEU A 207 -4.91 -6.05 3.64
N PHE A 208 -3.62 -5.74 3.58
CA PHE A 208 -3.09 -4.43 3.90
C PHE A 208 -3.58 -3.34 2.93
N HIS A 209 -3.78 -3.68 1.66
CA HIS A 209 -4.23 -2.76 0.61
C HIS A 209 -5.76 -2.70 0.43
N GLY A 210 -6.55 -3.24 1.37
CA GLY A 210 -8.00 -3.12 1.32
C GLY A 210 -8.69 -4.06 0.32
N TYR A 211 -8.04 -5.16 -0.05
CA TYR A 211 -8.60 -6.23 -0.89
C TYR A 211 -8.90 -7.49 -0.05
N PRO A 212 -9.79 -7.43 0.95
CA PRO A 212 -9.95 -8.50 1.94
C PRO A 212 -10.42 -9.82 1.32
N GLN A 213 -11.30 -9.78 0.31
CA GLN A 213 -11.78 -10.98 -0.36
C GLN A 213 -10.64 -11.77 -1.03
N LYS A 214 -9.76 -11.07 -1.77
CA LYS A 214 -8.58 -11.68 -2.40
C LYS A 214 -7.60 -12.17 -1.34
N GLY A 215 -7.31 -11.36 -0.34
CA GLY A 215 -6.37 -11.70 0.73
C GLY A 215 -6.79 -12.93 1.53
N ILE A 216 -8.06 -13.01 1.94
CA ILE A 216 -8.61 -14.18 2.63
C ILE A 216 -8.54 -15.40 1.73
N ALA A 217 -8.98 -15.32 0.47
CA ALA A 217 -8.95 -16.44 -0.46
C ALA A 217 -7.51 -16.96 -0.69
N THR A 218 -6.52 -16.08 -0.81
CA THR A 218 -5.11 -16.47 -0.93
C THR A 218 -4.60 -17.18 0.33
N LEU A 219 -4.97 -16.70 1.52
CA LEU A 219 -4.57 -17.31 2.79
C LEU A 219 -5.30 -18.63 3.07
N GLU A 220 -6.54 -18.77 2.63
CA GLU A 220 -7.27 -20.03 2.66
C GLU A 220 -6.64 -21.06 1.72
N ALA A 221 -6.22 -20.66 0.52
CA ALA A 221 -5.47 -21.52 -0.40
C ALA A 221 -4.12 -21.95 0.21
N LEU A 222 -3.43 -21.06 0.93
CA LEU A 222 -2.22 -21.40 1.70
C LEU A 222 -2.51 -22.46 2.75
N ILE A 223 -3.60 -22.31 3.52
CA ILE A 223 -4.02 -23.28 4.54
C ILE A 223 -4.40 -24.62 3.92
N GLU A 224 -5.06 -24.62 2.77
CA GLU A 224 -5.47 -25.85 2.08
C GLU A 224 -4.24 -26.63 1.56
N ARG A 225 -3.27 -25.93 0.98
CA ARG A 225 -2.04 -26.55 0.43
C ARG A 225 -1.05 -26.95 1.52
N TYR A 226 -0.96 -26.17 2.59
CA TYR A 226 0.02 -26.34 3.67
C TYR A 226 -0.65 -26.33 5.06
N PRO A 227 -1.53 -27.31 5.36
CA PRO A 227 -2.40 -27.27 6.54
C PRO A 227 -1.67 -27.36 7.88
N SER A 228 -0.43 -27.87 7.89
CA SER A 228 0.43 -27.98 9.07
C SER A 228 1.27 -26.74 9.36
N GLN A 229 1.24 -25.75 8.46
CA GLN A 229 1.93 -24.47 8.64
C GLN A 229 1.02 -23.47 9.35
N SER A 230 1.60 -22.70 10.27
CA SER A 230 0.83 -21.79 11.13
C SER A 230 0.55 -20.44 10.47
N GLU A 231 1.37 -20.08 9.49
CA GLU A 231 1.49 -18.77 8.88
C GLU A 231 0.16 -18.26 8.33
N GLY A 232 -0.54 -19.06 7.52
CA GLY A 232 -1.84 -18.70 6.96
C GLY A 232 -2.91 -18.45 8.03
N TYR A 233 -2.99 -19.34 9.03
CA TYR A 233 -3.93 -19.18 10.15
C TYR A 233 -3.62 -17.91 10.95
N LEU A 234 -2.35 -17.66 11.26
CA LEU A 234 -1.94 -16.50 12.04
C LEU A 234 -2.23 -15.19 11.30
N CYS A 235 -2.09 -15.15 9.97
CA CYS A 235 -2.48 -13.99 9.15
C CYS A 235 -3.99 -13.73 9.26
N LEU A 236 -4.83 -14.75 9.07
CA LEU A 236 -6.28 -14.63 9.18
C LEU A 236 -6.72 -14.24 10.60
N LEU A 237 -6.10 -14.79 11.64
CA LEU A 237 -6.41 -14.42 13.03
C LEU A 237 -6.10 -12.95 13.31
N ARG A 238 -4.95 -12.44 12.83
CA ARG A 238 -4.62 -11.02 12.97
C ARG A 238 -5.65 -10.14 12.26
N TYR A 239 -6.04 -10.52 11.05
CA TYR A 239 -7.04 -9.80 10.26
C TYR A 239 -8.41 -9.78 10.95
N TYR A 240 -8.96 -10.94 11.29
CA TYR A 240 -10.27 -11.01 11.95
C TYR A 240 -10.29 -10.36 13.34
N TYR A 241 -9.15 -10.35 14.04
CA TYR A 241 -9.03 -9.60 15.30
C TYR A 241 -9.14 -8.08 15.09
N GLN A 242 -8.51 -7.54 14.03
CA GLN A 242 -8.63 -6.13 13.67
C GLN A 242 -10.07 -5.77 13.29
N GLU A 243 -10.74 -6.64 12.54
CA GLU A 243 -12.15 -6.51 12.14
C GLU A 243 -13.14 -6.81 13.29
N LYS A 244 -12.65 -7.28 14.46
CA LYS A 244 -13.46 -7.72 15.61
C LYS A 244 -14.45 -8.86 15.27
N ASP A 245 -14.12 -9.69 14.29
CA ASP A 245 -14.91 -10.83 13.85
C ASP A 245 -14.60 -12.08 14.69
N TRP A 246 -15.26 -12.18 15.85
CA TRP A 246 -15.08 -13.30 16.78
C TRP A 246 -15.57 -14.65 16.23
N HIS A 247 -16.48 -14.64 15.26
CA HIS A 247 -17.00 -15.88 14.68
C HIS A 247 -15.92 -16.57 13.86
N HIS A 248 -15.29 -15.84 12.93
CA HIS A 248 -14.22 -16.36 12.11
C HIS A 248 -12.96 -16.67 12.93
N ILE A 249 -12.63 -15.87 13.96
CA ILE A 249 -11.54 -16.18 14.89
C ILE A 249 -11.71 -17.57 15.52
N ARG A 250 -12.91 -17.91 16.03
CA ARG A 250 -13.17 -19.22 16.64
C ARG A 250 -13.02 -20.35 15.63
N SER A 251 -13.53 -20.16 14.41
CA SER A 251 -13.39 -21.12 13.31
C SER A 251 -11.92 -21.38 12.99
N VAL A 252 -11.15 -20.32 12.69
CA VAL A 252 -9.73 -20.42 12.32
C VAL A 252 -8.89 -21.02 13.45
N LEU A 253 -9.13 -20.64 14.72
CA LEU A 253 -8.43 -21.22 15.87
C LEU A 253 -8.70 -22.72 16.01
N SER A 254 -9.94 -23.16 15.77
CA SER A 254 -10.30 -24.57 15.88
C SER A 254 -9.57 -25.41 14.83
N SER A 255 -9.59 -24.96 13.56
CA SER A 255 -8.86 -25.63 12.46
C SER A 255 -7.35 -25.61 12.68
N MET A 256 -6.80 -24.50 13.18
CA MET A 256 -5.38 -24.39 13.50
C MET A 256 -4.97 -25.39 14.58
N LYS A 257 -5.72 -25.51 15.68
CA LYS A 257 -5.42 -26.44 16.78
C LYS A 257 -5.50 -27.91 16.35
N GLU A 258 -6.36 -28.23 15.39
CA GLU A 258 -6.50 -29.58 14.85
C GLU A 258 -5.36 -29.96 13.90
N ARG A 259 -4.91 -29.01 13.06
CA ARG A 259 -4.03 -29.31 11.91
C ARG A 259 -2.58 -28.88 12.07
N VAL A 260 -2.30 -27.92 12.94
CA VAL A 260 -0.97 -27.32 13.13
C VAL A 260 -0.31 -27.86 14.40
N PRO A 261 0.81 -28.61 14.29
CA PRO A 261 1.62 -29.00 15.44
C PRO A 261 2.12 -27.78 16.22
N GLU A 262 2.16 -27.86 17.56
CA GLU A 262 2.59 -26.72 18.41
C GLU A 262 4.02 -26.26 18.09
N GLU A 263 4.88 -27.17 17.64
CA GLU A 263 6.24 -26.87 17.18
C GLU A 263 6.29 -25.89 15.99
N ASN A 264 5.30 -25.93 15.11
CA ASN A 264 5.19 -25.06 13.93
C ASN A 264 4.61 -23.68 14.26
N ILE A 265 4.18 -23.45 15.50
CA ILE A 265 3.68 -22.15 15.96
C ILE A 265 4.85 -21.34 16.54
N PRO A 266 5.10 -20.11 16.07
CA PRO A 266 6.11 -19.22 16.62
C PRO A 266 5.95 -19.03 18.14
N LYS A 267 7.06 -19.18 18.90
CA LYS A 267 7.03 -19.17 20.37
C LYS A 267 6.36 -17.93 20.96
N ASN A 268 6.60 -16.76 20.37
CA ASN A 268 6.01 -15.48 20.78
C ASN A 268 4.49 -15.38 20.52
N GLN A 269 3.93 -16.27 19.68
CA GLN A 269 2.51 -16.27 19.32
C GLN A 269 1.72 -17.39 20.00
N ARG A 270 2.39 -18.42 20.53
CA ARG A 270 1.74 -19.55 21.25
C ARG A 270 0.85 -19.09 22.40
N PHE A 271 1.36 -18.17 23.22
CA PHE A 271 0.61 -17.64 24.36
C PHE A 271 -0.70 -16.98 23.90
N VAL A 272 -0.63 -16.16 22.86
CA VAL A 272 -1.80 -15.43 22.35
C VAL A 272 -2.82 -16.41 21.75
N VAL A 273 -2.39 -17.36 20.92
CA VAL A 273 -3.25 -18.39 20.31
C VAL A 273 -3.93 -19.28 21.36
N GLN A 274 -3.23 -19.64 22.44
CA GLN A 274 -3.78 -20.44 23.53
C GLN A 274 -4.89 -19.70 24.29
N HIS A 275 -4.75 -18.39 24.50
CA HIS A 275 -5.67 -17.59 25.31
C HIS A 275 -6.80 -16.91 24.48
N MET A 276 -6.61 -16.71 23.17
CA MET A 276 -7.66 -16.12 22.31
C MET A 276 -8.96 -16.95 22.29
N GLY A 277 -8.87 -18.27 22.46
CA GLY A 277 -10.05 -19.16 22.50
C GLY A 277 -10.85 -19.14 23.81
N GLY A 278 -10.32 -18.52 24.89
CA GLY A 278 -10.92 -18.53 26.23
C GLY A 278 -11.79 -17.31 26.57
N GLY A 279 -12.03 -16.42 25.61
CA GLY A 279 -12.84 -15.22 25.82
C GLY A 279 -14.35 -15.51 25.75
N ARG A 280 -14.97 -15.63 26.93
CA ARG A 280 -16.42 -15.77 27.25
C ARG A 280 -16.92 -17.21 27.47
N GLU A 281 -16.52 -17.77 28.61
CA GLU A 281 -17.46 -18.46 29.51
C GLU A 281 -17.64 -17.59 30.77
N GLN A 282 -18.45 -16.54 30.65
CA GLN A 282 -19.19 -15.90 31.74
C GLN A 282 -20.51 -15.38 31.17
#